data_AF-A0A060ZA11-F1
#
_entry.id   AF-A0A060ZA11-F1
#
_cell.length_a   1.000
_cell.length_b   1.000
_cell.length_c   1.000
_cell.angle_alpha   90.00
_cell.angle_beta   90.00
_cell.angle_gamma   90.00
#
_symmetry.space_group_name_H-M   'P 1'
#
loop_
_entity.id
_entity.type
_entity.pdbx_description
1 polymer ?
#
loop_
_entity_poly.entity_id
_entity_poly.type
_entity_poly.pdbx_seq_one_letter_code
_entity_poly.pdbx_strand_id
1 'polypeptide(L)'
;MKDYEEITSFLGEWGPFQKVIFLLLSLSSIPNGYVGMAMVFLADIPPHRCRIPQLNFSGFGLDLNYSIPLQEVKGEVILSRCTRFKQQLDSATGFGNETEGCLDGWEFSKEQYSDRVGSGV
;
A
#
# COMPACT_ATOMS: atom_id res chain seq x y z
N MET A 1 -7.02 -10.82 -44.66
CA MET A 1 -7.41 -9.53 -44.07
C MET A 1 -7.85 -8.60 -45.18
N LYS A 2 -9.00 -8.87 -45.81
CA LYS A 2 -9.51 -8.01 -46.89
C LYS A 2 -11.02 -7.80 -46.81
N ASP A 3 -11.58 -7.99 -45.62
CA ASP A 3 -13.03 -8.10 -45.43
C ASP A 3 -13.53 -7.03 -44.44
N TYR A 4 -12.66 -6.34 -43.71
CA TYR A 4 -13.08 -5.31 -42.74
C TYR A 4 -13.61 -4.05 -43.40
N GLU A 5 -13.00 -3.58 -44.49
CA GLU A 5 -13.49 -2.41 -45.24
C GLU A 5 -14.80 -2.73 -45.97
N GLU A 6 -14.98 -3.95 -46.46
CA GLU A 6 -16.22 -4.38 -47.12
C GLU A 6 -17.36 -4.58 -46.11
N ILE A 7 -17.11 -5.21 -44.97
CA ILE A 7 -18.12 -5.42 -43.91
C ILE A 7 -18.52 -4.09 -43.25
N THR A 8 -17.61 -3.10 -43.20
CA THR A 8 -17.91 -1.76 -42.64
C THR A 8 -18.43 -0.76 -43.68
N SER A 9 -18.42 -1.10 -44.97
CA SER A 9 -18.95 -0.24 -46.05
C SER A 9 -20.45 0.04 -45.90
N PHE A 10 -21.20 -0.87 -45.27
CA PHE A 10 -22.62 -0.68 -44.94
C PHE A 10 -22.86 0.32 -43.79
N LEU A 11 -21.84 0.57 -42.96
CA LEU A 11 -21.97 1.43 -41.78
C LEU A 11 -21.97 2.93 -42.12
N GLY A 12 -21.66 3.29 -43.37
CA GLY A 12 -21.63 4.68 -43.83
C GLY A 12 -20.55 5.53 -43.14
N GLU A 13 -20.40 6.76 -43.62
CA GLU A 13 -19.51 7.76 -43.00
C GLU A 13 -19.95 8.02 -41.56
N TRP A 14 -19.00 8.04 -40.60
CA TRP A 14 -19.32 8.22 -39.18
C TRP A 14 -20.13 9.51 -38.96
N GLY A 15 -21.40 9.34 -38.59
CA GLY A 15 -22.26 10.46 -38.23
C GLY A 15 -21.71 11.23 -37.02
N PRO A 16 -21.94 12.55 -36.92
CA PRO A 16 -21.44 13.37 -35.82
C PRO A 16 -21.88 12.84 -34.45
N PHE A 17 -23.08 12.28 -34.37
CA PHE A 17 -23.63 11.69 -33.15
C PHE A 17 -22.87 10.43 -32.70
N GLN A 18 -22.44 9.59 -33.65
CA GLN A 18 -21.67 8.38 -33.37
C GLN A 18 -20.26 8.71 -32.86
N LYS A 19 -19.62 9.75 -33.45
CA LYS A 19 -18.32 10.26 -32.98
C LYS A 19 -18.41 10.80 -31.55
N VAL A 20 -19.48 11.55 -31.25
CA VAL A 20 -19.73 12.10 -29.90
C VAL A 20 -19.88 10.97 -28.88
N ILE A 21 -20.74 9.98 -29.13
CA ILE A 21 -20.94 8.83 -28.23
C ILE A 21 -19.62 8.07 -28.01
N PHE A 22 -18.84 7.83 -29.06
CA PHE A 22 -17.55 7.15 -28.95
C PHE A 22 -16.53 7.96 -28.13
N LEU A 23 -16.50 9.27 -28.31
CA LEU A 23 -15.67 10.17 -27.50
C LEU A 23 -16.11 10.17 -26.03
N LEU A 24 -17.41 10.23 -25.74
CA LEU A 24 -17.94 10.14 -24.36
C LEU A 24 -17.62 8.79 -23.70
N LEU A 25 -17.77 7.69 -24.44
CA LEU A 25 -17.45 6.33 -23.97
C LEU A 25 -15.95 6.17 -23.69
N SER A 26 -15.09 6.62 -24.60
CA SER A 26 -13.63 6.58 -24.39
C SER A 26 -13.20 7.48 -23.24
N LEU A 27 -13.74 8.69 -23.14
CA LEU A 27 -13.45 9.65 -22.06
C LEU A 27 -13.84 9.12 -20.68
N SER A 28 -14.85 8.26 -20.58
CA SER A 28 -15.25 7.63 -19.31
C SER A 28 -14.52 6.31 -19.03
N SER A 29 -14.31 5.49 -20.07
CA SER A 29 -13.69 4.18 -19.94
C SER A 29 -12.20 4.26 -19.59
N ILE A 30 -11.47 5.19 -20.22
CA ILE A 30 -10.03 5.40 -19.99
C ILE A 30 -9.71 5.71 -18.52
N PRO A 31 -10.29 6.76 -17.88
CA PRO A 31 -10.00 7.05 -16.48
C PRO A 31 -10.42 5.91 -15.56
N ASN A 32 -11.54 5.23 -15.83
CA ASN A 32 -11.97 4.10 -15.02
C ASN A 32 -10.98 2.92 -15.07
N GLY A 33 -10.46 2.60 -16.27
CA GLY A 33 -9.40 1.60 -16.41
C GLY A 33 -8.09 2.01 -15.73
N TYR A 34 -7.73 3.29 -15.84
CA TYR A 34 -6.53 3.84 -15.22
C TYR A 34 -6.58 3.79 -13.68
N VAL A 35 -7.73 4.06 -13.07
CA VAL A 35 -7.93 3.94 -11.62
C VAL A 35 -7.64 2.50 -11.15
N GLY A 36 -8.11 1.50 -11.89
CA GLY A 36 -7.82 0.09 -11.60
C GLY A 36 -6.33 -0.24 -11.65
N MET A 37 -5.61 0.25 -12.66
CA MET A 37 -4.15 0.07 -12.77
C MET A 37 -3.39 0.82 -11.67
N ALA A 38 -3.82 2.03 -11.32
CA ALA A 38 -3.22 2.81 -10.25
C ALA A 38 -3.37 2.12 -8.88
N MET A 39 -4.50 1.44 -8.63
CA MET A 39 -4.72 0.68 -7.39
C MET A 39 -3.72 -0.44 -7.19
N VAL A 40 -3.19 -1.07 -8.26
CA VAL A 40 -2.17 -2.12 -8.12
C VAL A 40 -0.89 -1.57 -7.49
N PHE A 41 -0.51 -0.34 -7.82
CA PHE A 41 0.67 0.32 -7.24
C PHE A 41 0.41 0.87 -5.83
N LEU A 42 -0.83 1.26 -5.52
CA LEU A 42 -1.20 1.76 -4.19
C LEU A 42 -1.51 0.66 -3.19
N ALA A 43 -1.92 -0.52 -3.66
CA ALA A 43 -2.25 -1.66 -2.81
C ALA A 43 -1.01 -2.33 -2.19
N ASP A 44 0.18 -2.08 -2.74
CA ASP A 44 1.44 -2.53 -2.13
C ASP A 44 1.79 -1.63 -0.94
N ILE A 45 1.25 -1.98 0.22
CA ILE A 45 1.56 -1.32 1.47
C ILE A 45 2.82 -1.98 2.03
N PRO A 46 3.97 -1.27 2.07
CA PRO A 46 5.21 -1.86 2.55
C PRO A 46 5.04 -2.29 4.02
N PRO A 47 5.85 -3.26 4.48
CA PRO A 47 5.85 -3.67 5.86
C PRO A 47 6.12 -2.45 6.75
N HIS A 48 5.19 -2.19 7.67
CA HIS A 48 5.23 -1.09 8.61
C HIS A 48 5.08 -1.60 10.03
N ARG A 49 5.70 -0.89 10.96
CA ARG A 49 5.64 -1.15 12.40
C ARG A 49 5.21 0.11 13.13
N CYS A 50 4.65 -0.02 14.33
CA CYS A 50 4.40 1.15 15.18
C CYS A 50 5.73 1.86 15.50
N ARG A 51 5.74 3.19 15.44
CA ARG A 51 6.88 3.98 15.88
C ARG A 51 6.94 4.00 17.40
N ILE A 52 8.11 3.71 17.97
CA ILE A 52 8.34 3.72 19.42
C ILE A 52 9.39 4.80 19.74
N PRO A 53 8.98 5.98 20.25
CA PRO A 53 9.92 7.08 20.49
C PRO A 53 10.97 6.75 21.57
N GLN A 54 10.62 5.90 22.54
CA GLN A 54 11.49 5.48 23.65
C GLN A 54 12.73 4.71 23.15
N LEU A 55 12.61 3.98 22.04
CA LEU A 55 13.68 3.14 21.50
C LEU A 55 14.84 3.96 20.91
N ASN A 56 14.56 5.21 20.49
CA ASN A 56 15.60 6.11 19.97
C ASN A 56 16.41 6.78 21.08
N PHE A 57 15.82 6.94 22.28
CA PHE A 57 16.47 7.63 23.40
C PHE A 57 17.36 6.69 24.22
N SER A 58 16.96 5.43 24.36
CA SER A 58 17.80 4.41 24.98
C SER A 58 18.65 3.74 23.91
N GLY A 59 19.93 4.10 23.79
CA GLY A 59 20.93 3.30 23.06
C GLY A 59 21.05 1.85 23.57
N PHE A 60 20.30 1.48 24.62
CA PHE A 60 19.91 0.12 24.97
C PHE A 60 18.69 -0.28 24.12
N GLY A 61 18.93 -1.11 23.10
CA GLY A 61 17.87 -1.69 22.28
C GLY A 61 16.91 -2.50 23.14
N LEU A 62 15.80 -1.88 23.53
CA LEU A 62 14.68 -2.60 24.10
C LEU A 62 14.16 -3.54 23.02
N ASP A 63 14.17 -4.83 23.30
CA ASP A 63 13.85 -5.82 22.27
C ASP A 63 12.41 -5.59 21.77
N LEU A 64 12.27 -5.40 20.45
CA LEU A 64 11.00 -5.02 19.81
C LEU A 64 9.87 -5.97 20.20
N ASN A 65 10.21 -7.24 20.45
CA ASN A 65 9.32 -8.30 20.92
C ASN A 65 8.56 -7.95 22.21
N TYR A 66 9.13 -7.12 23.10
CA TYR A 66 8.47 -6.70 24.34
C TYR A 66 7.55 -5.50 24.16
N SER A 67 7.73 -4.75 23.09
CA SER A 67 7.00 -3.50 22.84
C SER A 67 5.86 -3.65 21.84
N ILE A 68 5.94 -4.66 20.97
CA ILE A 68 4.97 -4.93 19.91
C ILE A 68 4.56 -6.40 20.01
N PRO A 69 3.25 -6.71 20.13
CA PRO A 69 2.80 -8.10 20.20
C PRO A 69 3.12 -8.86 18.91
N LEU A 70 3.47 -10.14 19.06
CA LEU A 70 3.62 -11.05 17.94
C LEU A 70 2.23 -11.49 17.46
N GLN A 71 2.02 -11.44 16.15
CA GLN A 71 0.80 -11.84 15.47
C GLN A 71 1.12 -12.90 14.42
N GLU A 72 0.37 -13.99 14.45
CA GLU A 72 0.47 -15.02 13.42
C GLU A 72 -0.39 -14.58 12.22
N VAL A 73 0.26 -14.33 11.09
CA VAL A 73 -0.42 -13.98 9.85
C VAL A 73 -0.01 -15.00 8.80
N LYS A 74 -0.98 -15.79 8.31
CA LYS A 74 -0.76 -16.83 7.28
C LYS A 74 0.31 -17.87 7.66
N GLY A 75 0.40 -18.24 8.94
CA GLY A 75 1.34 -19.25 9.45
C GLY A 75 2.76 -18.74 9.71
N GLU A 76 3.01 -17.43 9.55
CA GLU A 76 4.26 -16.78 9.91
C GLU A 76 4.05 -15.89 11.14
N VAL A 77 4.94 -16.01 12.13
CA VAL A 77 4.93 -15.19 13.33
C VAL A 77 5.63 -13.87 13.03
N ILE A 78 4.84 -12.80 12.84
CA ILE A 78 5.35 -11.46 12.54
C ILE A 78 4.99 -10.48 13.66
N LEU A 79 5.74 -9.38 13.80
CA LEU A 79 5.36 -8.32 14.72
C LEU A 79 4.08 -7.63 14.23
N SER A 80 3.18 -7.29 15.15
CA SER A 80 1.93 -6.61 14.81
C SER A 80 2.18 -5.23 14.20
N ARG A 81 1.51 -4.96 13.08
CA ARG A 81 1.73 -3.72 12.29
C ARG A 81 0.89 -2.53 12.78
N CYS A 82 -0.18 -2.80 13.52
CA CYS A 82 -1.20 -1.80 13.90
C CYS A 82 -1.29 -1.54 15.40
N THR A 83 -0.73 -2.42 16.23
CA THR A 83 -0.88 -2.41 17.68
C THR A 83 0.48 -2.45 18.38
N ARG A 84 0.53 -1.91 19.60
CA ARG A 84 1.68 -1.97 20.51
C ARG A 84 1.21 -2.22 21.93
N PHE A 85 2.11 -2.64 22.81
CA PHE A 85 1.82 -2.70 24.23
C PHE A 85 1.75 -1.30 24.85
N LYS A 86 0.83 -1.11 25.78
CA LYS A 86 0.65 0.15 26.50
C LYS A 86 1.83 0.40 27.42
N GLN A 87 2.40 1.60 27.36
CA GLN A 87 3.51 1.96 28.22
C GLN A 87 3.02 2.09 29.67
N GLN A 88 3.61 1.32 30.59
CA GLN A 88 3.30 1.36 32.01
C GLN A 88 4.56 1.67 32.81
N LEU A 89 4.59 2.86 33.41
CA LEU A 89 5.76 3.41 34.10
C LEU A 89 6.19 2.60 35.34
N ASP A 90 5.32 1.71 35.82
CA ASP A 90 5.46 0.95 37.08
C ASP A 90 5.90 -0.51 36.87
N SER A 91 6.19 -0.92 35.63
CA SER A 91 6.70 -2.27 35.30
C SER A 91 8.18 -2.25 34.96
N ALA A 92 8.90 -3.32 35.34
CA ALA A 92 10.33 -3.48 35.14
C ALA A 92 10.77 -3.39 33.66
N THR A 93 9.86 -3.63 32.72
CA THR A 93 10.07 -3.51 31.27
C THR A 93 9.51 -2.22 30.66
N GLY A 94 8.70 -1.46 31.41
CA GLY A 94 8.02 -0.25 30.94
C GLY A 94 6.77 -0.47 30.08
N PHE A 95 6.35 -1.72 29.83
CA PHE A 95 5.18 -2.07 29.00
C PHE A 95 4.24 -3.04 29.74
N GLY A 96 2.93 -2.81 29.65
CA GLY A 96 1.89 -3.66 30.23
C GLY A 96 1.33 -4.69 29.23
N ASN A 97 0.46 -5.60 29.72
CA ASN A 97 -0.21 -6.60 28.88
C ASN A 97 -1.37 -6.04 28.03
N GLU A 98 -1.79 -4.80 28.28
CA GLU A 98 -2.81 -4.13 27.47
C GLU A 98 -2.21 -3.66 26.15
N THR A 99 -2.94 -3.85 25.05
CA THR A 99 -2.54 -3.37 23.72
C THR A 99 -3.30 -2.11 23.33
N GLU A 100 -2.62 -1.17 22.69
CA GLU A 100 -3.18 0.05 22.12
C GLU A 100 -2.78 0.20 20.64
N GLY A 101 -3.49 1.07 19.90
CA GLY A 101 -3.12 1.41 18.52
C GLY A 101 -1.83 2.22 18.44
N CYS A 102 -1.20 2.29 17.25
CA CYS A 102 -0.03 3.15 17.04
C CYS A 102 -0.41 4.65 17.14
N LEU A 103 -0.30 5.26 18.33
CA LEU A 103 -0.59 6.69 18.55
C LEU A 103 0.53 7.61 18.02
N ASP A 104 1.77 7.14 18.07
CA ASP A 104 2.98 7.92 17.69
C ASP A 104 3.34 7.77 16.19
N GLY A 105 2.40 7.24 15.40
CA GLY A 105 2.55 6.99 13.96
C GLY A 105 3.24 5.68 13.62
N TRP A 106 3.58 5.53 12.33
CA TRP A 106 4.14 4.32 11.74
C TRP A 106 5.56 4.56 11.22
N GLU A 107 6.39 3.53 11.35
CA GLU A 107 7.70 3.46 10.72
C GLU A 107 7.65 2.39 9.62
N PHE A 108 7.95 2.79 8.39
CA PHE A 108 7.94 1.92 7.22
C PHE A 108 9.34 1.35 6.98
N SER A 109 9.41 0.06 6.68
CA SER A 109 10.67 -0.58 6.29
C SER A 109 11.17 -0.01 4.95
N LYS A 110 12.47 0.25 4.86
CA LYS A 110 13.12 0.79 3.65
C LYS A 110 13.72 -0.28 2.75
N GLU A 111 13.64 -1.55 3.15
CA GLU A 111 14.27 -2.68 2.46
C GLU A 111 13.83 -2.83 0.99
N GLN A 112 12.59 -2.47 0.66
CA GLN A 112 12.07 -2.54 -0.71
C GLN A 112 12.52 -1.36 -1.61
N TYR A 113 13.12 -0.31 -1.05
CA TYR A 113 13.50 0.91 -1.78
C TYR A 113 15.01 1.12 -1.86
N SER A 114 15.84 0.39 -1.10
CA SER A 114 17.30 0.50 -1.18
C SER A 114 17.85 0.07 -2.54
N ASP A 115 17.21 -0.89 -3.21
CA ASP A 115 17.72 -1.46 -4.46
C ASP A 115 17.41 -0.61 -5.69
N ARG A 116 16.52 0.39 -5.58
CA ARG A 116 16.13 1.26 -6.70
C ARG A 116 16.99 2.51 -6.88
N VAL A 117 17.93 2.78 -5.97
CA VAL A 117 18.82 3.96 -6.04
C VAL A 117 20.18 3.67 -6.71
N GLY A 118 20.43 2.43 -7.16
CA GLY A 118 21.77 1.98 -7.60
C GLY A 118 21.99 1.67 -9.07
N SER A 119 21.07 1.95 -10.01
CA SER A 119 21.29 1.61 -11.43
C SER A 119 20.74 2.70 -12.36
N GLY A 120 21.46 3.81 -12.45
CA GLY A 120 21.10 4.90 -13.36
C GLY A 120 22.04 6.11 -13.24
N VAL A 121 23.34 5.89 -13.38
CA VAL A 121 24.32 6.92 -13.77
C VAL A 121 25.25 6.32 -14.81
#